data_AF-U7U8Z2-F1
#
_entry.id   AF-U7U8Z2-F1
#
_cell.length_a   1.000
_cell.length_b   1.000
_cell.length_c   1.000
_cell.angle_alpha   90.00
_cell.angle_beta   90.00
_cell.angle_gamma   90.00
#
_symmetry.space_group_name_H-M   'P 1'
#
loop_
_entity.id
_entity.type
_entity.pdbx_description
1 polymer ?
#
loop_
_entity_poly.entity_id
_entity_poly.type
_entity_poly.pdbx_seq_one_letter_code
_entity_poly.pdbx_strand_id
1 'polypeptide(L)'
;MNLKKISVFATLGLCIAIAGCNSEEATEAPSQAVSSEQGFIQKYNAYVEVANSLHTPFYRALSDYQTVYEPAVRSGKKLDNYSVVSLVSIKNTQEKLKSALALEANMPEIDGPAKQFDDSLTKLAPLNSELNNYAESKEFLTDGGKKAADNNEAFVNALTEVVQAEAAFLQGIQKQDEINIQTSFDKAPKDSMEHYRLGAVLFSKQAMNKVDAIFEQQGAKESIPPFQESLDQAAAMISNWDKKFKEETPQGCPRIMSKMNEFLAQGRSVIQHASEGNYVPQEGSISWQINNPIKNDASSLQLKFNAMIGALNYPRC
;
A
#
# COMPACT_ATOMS: atom_id res chain seq x y z
N MET A 1 -2.26 8.42 21.45
CA MET A 1 -2.27 8.83 20.03
C MET A 1 -3.21 7.88 19.30
N ASN A 2 -4.20 8.39 18.55
CA ASN A 2 -5.23 7.57 17.90
C ASN A 2 -4.60 6.84 16.69
N LEU A 3 -4.32 5.53 16.82
CA LEU A 3 -3.90 4.65 15.70
C LEU A 3 -4.89 4.67 14.52
N LYS A 4 -6.09 5.23 14.71
CA LYS A 4 -7.10 5.50 13.67
C LYS A 4 -6.64 6.39 12.51
N LYS A 5 -5.49 7.07 12.61
CA LYS A 5 -4.95 7.94 11.56
C LYS A 5 -3.87 7.30 10.68
N ILE A 6 -3.47 6.07 10.97
CA ILE A 6 -2.60 5.32 10.07
C ILE A 6 -3.53 4.57 9.13
N SER A 7 -4.02 5.25 8.09
CA SER A 7 -4.76 4.60 7.01
C SER A 7 -3.78 3.67 6.30
N VAL A 8 -3.75 2.41 6.72
CA VAL A 8 -2.93 1.37 6.10
C VAL A 8 -3.77 0.63 5.09
N PHE A 9 -3.97 1.26 3.94
CA PHE A 9 -4.29 0.56 2.69
C PHE A 9 -3.17 0.80 1.67
N ALA A 10 -1.92 0.66 2.13
CA ALA A 10 -0.77 0.65 1.25
C ALA A 10 -0.61 -0.74 0.61
N THR A 11 -1.41 -1.05 -0.42
CA THR A 11 -1.12 -2.18 -1.30
C THR A 11 -0.72 -1.67 -2.68
N LEU A 12 0.49 -2.04 -3.08
CA LEU A 12 1.05 -1.77 -4.40
C LEU A 12 0.37 -2.63 -5.47
N GLY A 13 -0.73 -2.13 -6.02
CA GLY A 13 -1.23 -2.59 -7.32
C GLY A 13 -0.27 -2.12 -8.42
N LEU A 14 0.92 -2.71 -8.50
CA LEU A 14 1.96 -2.35 -9.46
C LEU A 14 1.50 -2.71 -10.86
N CYS A 15 1.31 -1.68 -11.69
CA CYS A 15 1.27 -1.88 -13.12
C CYS A 15 2.71 -1.90 -13.61
N ILE A 16 3.23 -3.10 -13.88
CA ILE A 16 4.48 -3.21 -14.63
C ILE A 16 4.12 -2.75 -16.04
N ALA A 17 4.33 -1.46 -16.32
CA ALA A 17 4.33 -0.95 -17.68
C ALA A 17 5.59 -1.52 -18.36
N ILE A 18 5.50 -2.78 -18.81
CA ILE A 18 6.50 -3.35 -19.71
C ILE A 18 6.29 -2.61 -21.03
N ALA A 19 7.03 -1.53 -21.24
CA ALA A 19 7.23 -0.99 -22.56
C ALA A 19 7.94 -2.07 -23.40
N GLY A 20 7.23 -2.64 -24.37
CA GLY A 20 7.81 -3.37 -25.48
C GLY A 20 7.99 -4.88 -25.30
N CYS A 21 6.92 -5.65 -25.55
CA CYS A 21 7.06 -6.93 -26.21
C CYS A 21 6.60 -6.72 -27.66
N ASN A 22 7.55 -6.43 -28.56
CA ASN A 22 7.38 -6.71 -29.98
C ASN A 22 8.75 -7.04 -30.58
N SER A 23 8.80 -8.17 -31.26
CA SER A 23 9.95 -8.74 -31.94
C SER A 23 10.38 -7.92 -33.16
N GLU A 24 11.70 -7.76 -33.30
CA GLU A 24 12.48 -7.46 -34.52
C GLU A 24 12.26 -6.10 -35.21
N GLU A 25 13.13 -5.13 -34.91
CA GLU A 25 14.20 -4.69 -35.82
C GLU A 25 15.14 -3.73 -35.05
N ALA A 26 16.42 -4.09 -34.98
CA ALA A 26 17.45 -3.31 -34.30
C ALA A 26 17.71 -2.00 -35.04
N THR A 27 17.18 -0.90 -34.50
CA THR A 27 17.64 0.45 -34.84
C THR A 27 18.25 1.04 -33.57
N GLU A 28 19.55 1.32 -33.60
CA GLU A 28 20.31 1.88 -32.48
C GLU A 28 19.72 3.23 -32.04
N ALA A 29 18.90 3.22 -30.99
CA ALA A 29 18.59 4.39 -30.19
C ALA A 29 19.82 4.74 -29.33
N PRO A 30 20.03 6.03 -28.98
CA PRO A 30 21.24 6.45 -28.26
C PRO A 30 21.36 5.70 -26.94
N SER A 31 22.48 4.98 -26.77
CA SER A 31 22.75 4.04 -25.69
C SER A 31 22.59 4.62 -24.27
N GLN A 32 22.68 5.95 -24.12
CA GLN A 32 22.48 6.64 -22.84
C GLN A 32 21.00 6.69 -22.39
N ALA A 33 20.05 6.89 -23.30
CA ALA A 33 18.63 6.99 -22.93
C ALA A 33 18.08 5.64 -22.43
N VAL A 34 18.42 4.56 -23.14
CA VAL A 34 18.08 3.18 -22.77
C VAL A 34 18.71 2.80 -21.42
N SER A 35 19.94 3.23 -21.17
CA SER A 35 20.62 2.97 -19.88
C SER A 35 19.95 3.68 -18.70
N SER A 36 19.40 4.88 -18.92
CA SER A 36 18.74 5.67 -17.86
C SER A 36 17.35 5.13 -17.49
N GLU A 37 16.57 4.66 -18.47
CA GLU A 37 15.27 4.05 -18.25
C GLU A 37 15.41 2.68 -17.57
N GLN A 38 16.41 1.90 -17.99
CA GLN A 38 16.69 0.61 -17.37
C GLN A 38 17.16 0.77 -15.90
N GLY A 39 18.00 1.76 -15.61
CA GLY A 39 18.38 2.09 -14.22
C GLY A 39 17.18 2.52 -13.37
N PHE A 40 16.26 3.29 -13.93
CA PHE A 40 15.00 3.63 -13.28
C PHE A 40 14.15 2.38 -12.99
N ILE A 41 13.92 1.51 -13.98
CA ILE A 41 13.14 0.28 -13.77
C ILE A 41 13.78 -0.61 -12.70
N GLN A 42 15.11 -0.76 -12.72
CA GLN A 42 15.84 -1.55 -11.74
C GLN A 42 15.65 -1.01 -10.31
N LYS A 43 15.86 0.30 -10.11
CA LYS A 43 15.74 0.90 -8.78
C LYS A 43 14.29 0.88 -8.26
N TYR A 44 13.32 1.12 -9.12
CA TYR A 44 11.91 1.05 -8.75
C TYR A 44 11.53 -0.38 -8.31
N ASN A 45 11.92 -1.38 -9.08
CA ASN A 45 11.68 -2.79 -8.76
C ASN A 45 12.37 -3.21 -7.45
N ALA A 46 13.56 -2.68 -7.15
CA ALA A 46 14.23 -2.94 -5.87
C ALA A 46 13.43 -2.38 -4.69
N TYR A 47 12.85 -1.18 -4.79
CA TYR A 47 11.96 -0.64 -3.76
C TYR A 47 10.65 -1.43 -3.61
N VAL A 48 10.08 -1.85 -4.74
CA VAL A 48 8.93 -2.76 -4.74
C VAL A 48 9.24 -4.08 -4.04
N GLU A 49 10.44 -4.63 -4.25
CA GLU A 49 10.88 -5.84 -3.58
C GLU A 49 11.00 -5.65 -2.06
N VAL A 50 11.50 -4.49 -1.60
CA VAL A 50 11.48 -4.14 -0.17
C VAL A 50 10.05 -4.20 0.35
N ALA A 51 9.11 -3.51 -0.28
CA ALA A 51 7.71 -3.47 0.15
C ALA A 51 7.07 -4.87 0.17
N ASN A 52 7.31 -5.68 -0.85
CA ASN A 52 6.78 -7.05 -0.94
C ASN A 52 7.43 -8.01 0.07
N SER A 53 8.62 -7.70 0.57
CA SER A 53 9.32 -8.51 1.57
C SER A 53 8.89 -8.27 3.01
N LEU A 54 8.03 -7.28 3.26
CA LEU A 54 7.45 -6.97 4.58
C LEU A 54 6.42 -8.05 4.97
N HIS A 55 6.88 -9.26 5.28
CA HIS A 55 6.02 -10.39 5.67
C HIS A 55 5.10 -10.05 6.85
N THR A 56 5.63 -9.36 7.86
CA THR A 56 4.85 -8.68 8.89
C THR A 56 5.27 -7.22 8.86
N PRO A 57 4.45 -6.33 8.30
CA PRO A 57 4.73 -4.90 8.32
C PRO A 57 4.86 -4.37 9.74
N PHE A 58 5.68 -3.34 9.94
CA PHE A 58 5.96 -2.79 11.27
C PHE A 58 4.71 -2.18 11.91
N TYR A 59 3.74 -1.67 11.12
CA TYR A 59 2.47 -1.18 11.69
C TYR A 59 1.70 -2.31 12.41
N ARG A 60 1.73 -3.53 11.85
CA ARG A 60 1.11 -4.71 12.46
C ARG A 60 1.90 -5.13 13.68
N ALA A 61 3.24 -5.13 13.61
CA ALA A 61 4.07 -5.45 14.77
C ALA A 61 3.81 -4.49 15.96
N LEU A 62 3.64 -3.19 15.70
CA LEU A 62 3.27 -2.22 16.72
C LEU A 62 1.88 -2.52 17.30
N SER A 63 0.88 -2.72 16.43
CA SER A 63 -0.49 -3.05 16.85
C SER A 63 -0.53 -4.32 17.70
N ASP A 64 0.17 -5.37 17.28
CA ASP A 64 0.23 -6.65 18.00
C ASP A 64 0.92 -6.45 19.35
N TYR A 65 2.02 -5.69 19.41
CA TYR A 65 2.66 -5.36 20.68
C TYR A 65 1.74 -4.64 21.64
N GLN A 66 1.06 -3.59 21.17
CA GLN A 66 0.18 -2.76 21.99
C GLN A 66 -1.07 -3.49 22.47
N THR A 67 -1.50 -4.54 21.76
CA THR A 67 -2.67 -5.32 22.12
C THR A 67 -2.33 -6.55 22.96
N VAL A 68 -1.20 -7.21 22.71
CA VAL A 68 -0.83 -8.48 23.34
C VAL A 68 0.09 -8.28 24.53
N TYR A 69 1.12 -7.43 24.41
CA TYR A 69 2.20 -7.35 25.40
C TYR A 69 2.13 -6.10 26.27
N GLU A 70 1.91 -4.92 25.67
CA GLU A 70 1.92 -3.65 26.39
C GLU A 70 0.96 -3.59 27.59
N PRO A 71 -0.28 -4.14 27.55
CA PRO A 71 -1.18 -4.11 28.71
C PRO A 71 -0.60 -4.86 29.92
N ALA A 72 0.06 -6.00 29.69
CA ALA A 72 0.71 -6.76 30.75
C ALA A 72 1.93 -6.01 31.29
N VAL A 73 2.76 -5.45 30.40
CA VAL A 73 3.93 -4.64 30.75
C VAL A 73 3.55 -3.43 31.61
N ARG A 74 2.47 -2.71 31.24
CA ARG A 74 1.96 -1.55 31.98
C ARG A 74 1.27 -1.92 33.29
N SER A 75 0.77 -3.14 33.44
CA SER A 75 0.06 -3.56 34.65
C SER A 75 0.97 -3.65 35.88
N GLY A 76 2.29 -3.73 35.68
CA GLY A 76 3.27 -3.93 36.75
C GLY A 76 3.20 -5.31 37.42
N LYS A 77 2.36 -6.21 36.90
CA LYS A 77 2.30 -7.62 37.33
C LYS A 77 3.42 -8.42 36.65
N LYS A 78 3.75 -9.57 37.23
CA LYS A 78 4.69 -10.51 36.62
C LYS A 78 4.24 -10.88 35.21
N LEU A 79 5.18 -10.82 34.26
CA LEU A 79 4.97 -11.27 32.89
C LEU A 79 5.12 -12.79 32.80
N ASP A 80 4.22 -13.42 32.06
CA ASP A 80 4.28 -14.84 31.66
C ASP A 80 4.73 -15.01 30.21
N ASN A 81 4.57 -13.97 29.40
CA ASN A 81 4.99 -13.89 28.02
C ASN A 81 5.45 -12.46 27.67
N TYR A 82 6.48 -12.35 26.82
CA TYR A 82 6.98 -11.09 26.32
C TYR A 82 7.68 -11.32 24.98
N SER A 83 7.45 -10.43 24.01
CA SER A 83 8.15 -10.44 22.74
C SER A 83 8.20 -9.02 22.15
N VAL A 84 9.15 -8.81 21.24
CA VAL A 84 9.35 -7.59 20.47
C VAL A 84 9.48 -7.94 18.99
N VAL A 85 9.82 -6.97 18.14
CA VAL A 85 9.93 -7.20 16.70
C VAL A 85 11.07 -8.17 16.41
N SER A 86 10.89 -9.06 15.43
CA SER A 86 11.92 -9.98 14.97
C SER A 86 13.18 -9.23 14.49
N LEU A 87 14.36 -9.61 15.01
CA LEU A 87 15.64 -9.08 14.56
C LEU A 87 15.93 -9.41 13.09
N VAL A 88 15.45 -10.56 12.61
CA VAL A 88 15.57 -10.96 11.20
C VAL A 88 14.77 -10.02 10.31
N SER A 89 13.57 -9.62 10.73
CA SER A 89 12.73 -8.67 9.99
C SER A 89 13.39 -7.30 9.88
N ILE A 90 13.98 -6.79 10.97
CA ILE A 90 14.72 -5.52 10.96
C ILE A 90 15.90 -5.60 9.99
N LYS A 91 16.77 -6.61 10.17
CA LYS A 91 17.99 -6.77 9.37
C LYS A 91 17.71 -6.93 7.88
N ASN A 92 16.80 -7.84 7.51
CA ASN A 92 16.47 -8.09 6.11
C ASN A 92 15.90 -6.84 5.41
N THR A 93 15.08 -6.06 6.13
CA THR A 93 14.51 -4.82 5.59
C THR A 93 15.61 -3.78 5.36
N GLN A 94 16.53 -3.59 6.32
CA GLN A 94 17.66 -2.68 6.17
C GLN A 94 18.59 -3.08 5.02
N GLU A 95 18.91 -4.37 4.88
CA GLU A 95 19.76 -4.86 3.79
C GLU A 95 19.15 -4.57 2.41
N LYS A 96 17.85 -4.82 2.24
CA LYS A 96 17.14 -4.52 0.99
C LYS A 96 17.02 -3.02 0.72
N LEU A 97 16.71 -2.21 1.74
CA LEU A 97 16.67 -0.74 1.61
C LEU A 97 18.02 -0.18 1.17
N LYS A 98 19.12 -0.59 1.82
CA LYS A 98 20.47 -0.16 1.46
C LYS A 98 20.85 -0.60 0.05
N SER A 99 20.48 -1.81 -0.34
CA SER A 99 20.70 -2.30 -1.70
C SER A 99 19.94 -1.48 -2.74
N ALA A 100 18.68 -1.14 -2.49
CA ALA A 100 17.88 -0.30 -3.38
C ALA A 100 18.39 1.16 -3.46
N LEU A 101 18.76 1.74 -2.31
CA LEU A 101 19.32 3.10 -2.22
C LEU A 101 20.66 3.25 -2.94
N ALA A 102 21.44 2.16 -3.03
CA ALA A 102 22.72 2.14 -3.74
C ALA A 102 22.59 2.06 -5.27
N LEU A 103 21.39 1.82 -5.81
CA LEU A 103 21.17 1.80 -7.25
C LEU A 103 21.17 3.21 -7.83
N GLU A 104 21.79 3.32 -9.01
CA GLU A 104 21.90 4.56 -9.79
C GLU A 104 20.57 4.88 -10.48
N ALA A 105 19.78 5.77 -9.90
CA ALA A 105 18.67 6.50 -10.51
C ALA A 105 18.12 7.50 -9.50
N ASN A 106 17.63 8.64 -9.94
CA ASN A 106 17.01 9.62 -9.05
C ASN A 106 15.50 9.32 -8.92
N MET A 107 15.05 8.94 -7.72
CA MET A 107 13.63 8.73 -7.40
C MET A 107 13.29 9.49 -6.12
N PRO A 108 13.21 10.83 -6.18
CA PRO A 108 13.08 11.65 -4.97
C PRO A 108 11.84 11.31 -4.13
N GLU A 109 10.77 10.83 -4.78
CA GLU A 109 9.54 10.40 -4.11
C GLU A 109 9.74 9.16 -3.23
N ILE A 110 10.77 8.33 -3.48
CA ILE A 110 11.05 7.10 -2.73
C ILE A 110 12.38 7.18 -1.97
N ASP A 111 13.42 7.76 -2.56
CA ASP A 111 14.79 7.80 -2.01
C ASP A 111 14.84 8.45 -0.62
N GLY A 112 14.18 9.60 -0.46
CA GLY A 112 14.10 10.29 0.84
C GLY A 112 13.37 9.44 1.89
N PRO A 113 12.14 9.00 1.64
CA PRO A 113 11.40 8.10 2.55
C PRO A 113 12.10 6.77 2.85
N ALA A 114 12.73 6.14 1.85
CA ALA A 114 13.49 4.90 2.02
C ALA A 114 14.68 5.09 2.96
N LYS A 115 15.40 6.22 2.82
CA LYS A 115 16.48 6.58 3.75
C LYS A 115 15.96 6.80 5.16
N GLN A 116 14.84 7.51 5.32
CA GLN A 116 14.22 7.70 6.64
C GLN A 116 13.82 6.37 7.27
N PHE A 117 13.33 5.42 6.47
CA PHE A 117 12.98 4.09 6.94
C PHE A 117 14.21 3.30 7.42
N ASP A 118 15.31 3.30 6.68
CA ASP A 118 16.57 2.69 7.12
C ASP A 118 17.15 3.35 8.38
N ASP A 119 17.10 4.68 8.45
CA ASP A 119 17.58 5.45 9.61
C ASP A 119 16.74 5.13 10.87
N SER A 120 15.42 5.04 10.76
CA SER A 120 14.54 4.66 11.88
C SER A 120 14.77 3.21 12.33
N LEU A 121 14.96 2.28 11.39
CA LEU A 121 15.33 0.89 11.73
C LEU A 121 16.68 0.82 12.43
N THR A 122 17.65 1.63 12.01
CA THR A 122 18.98 1.72 12.63
C THR A 122 18.88 2.22 14.08
N LYS A 123 17.99 3.17 14.36
CA LYS A 123 17.73 3.65 15.72
C LYS A 123 17.01 2.61 16.59
N LEU A 124 16.06 1.87 16.04
CA LEU A 124 15.32 0.82 16.77
C LEU A 124 16.21 -0.38 17.12
N ALA A 125 17.15 -0.75 16.22
CA ALA A 125 17.87 -2.01 16.30
C ALA A 125 18.58 -2.31 17.64
N PRO A 126 19.32 -1.37 18.28
CA PRO A 126 19.99 -1.66 19.55
C PRO A 126 19.01 -1.98 20.68
N LEU A 127 17.97 -1.16 20.85
CA LEU A 127 16.95 -1.38 21.87
C LEU A 127 16.16 -2.67 21.62
N ASN A 128 15.77 -2.91 20.37
CA ASN A 128 15.08 -4.14 20.01
C ASN A 128 15.95 -5.38 20.24
N SER A 129 17.25 -5.31 19.96
CA SER A 129 18.18 -6.43 20.24
C SER A 129 18.29 -6.73 21.72
N GLU A 130 18.37 -5.69 22.56
CA GLU A 130 18.43 -5.87 24.01
C GLU A 130 17.15 -6.51 24.55
N LEU A 131 15.99 -6.04 24.11
CA LEU A 131 14.68 -6.56 24.54
C LEU A 131 14.38 -7.94 23.96
N ASN A 132 14.85 -8.24 22.75
CA ASN A 132 14.74 -9.57 22.15
C ASN A 132 15.56 -10.59 22.94
N ASN A 133 16.81 -10.25 23.31
CA ASN A 133 17.63 -11.14 24.14
C ASN A 133 16.97 -11.41 25.50
N TYR A 134 16.42 -10.36 26.13
CA TYR A 134 15.65 -10.49 27.38
C TYR A 134 14.39 -11.37 27.23
N ALA A 135 13.70 -11.28 26.09
CA ALA A 135 12.56 -12.14 25.78
C ALA A 135 12.99 -13.60 25.57
N GLU A 136 14.05 -13.84 24.79
CA GLU A 136 14.56 -15.18 24.46
C GLU A 136 15.16 -15.89 25.68
N SER A 137 15.88 -15.16 26.53
CA SER A 137 16.42 -15.69 27.79
C SER A 137 15.35 -15.89 28.88
N LYS A 138 14.14 -15.36 28.66
CA LYS A 138 13.02 -15.33 29.62
C LYS A 138 13.37 -14.66 30.95
N GLU A 139 14.29 -13.70 30.94
CA GLU A 139 14.67 -12.92 32.12
C GLU A 139 13.46 -12.22 32.78
N PHE A 140 12.39 -11.98 32.02
CA PHE A 140 11.11 -11.47 32.53
C PHE A 140 10.46 -12.32 33.62
N LEU A 141 10.75 -13.63 33.65
CA LEU A 141 10.28 -14.52 34.72
C LEU A 141 11.03 -14.27 36.04
N THR A 142 12.26 -13.75 35.96
CA THR A 142 13.14 -13.49 37.11
C THR A 142 12.95 -12.09 37.66
N ASP A 143 12.95 -11.07 36.80
CA ASP A 143 12.79 -9.66 37.22
C ASP A 143 11.32 -9.21 37.30
N GLY A 144 10.38 -10.11 36.99
CA GLY A 144 8.95 -9.85 37.01
C GLY A 144 8.48 -8.90 35.91
N GLY A 145 9.24 -8.71 34.84
CA GLY A 145 8.90 -7.79 33.75
C GLY A 145 9.49 -6.39 33.91
N LYS A 146 10.37 -6.17 34.90
CA LYS A 146 10.90 -4.84 35.21
C LYS A 146 11.60 -4.21 34.02
N LYS A 147 12.51 -4.94 33.34
CA LYS A 147 13.22 -4.41 32.18
C LYS A 147 12.29 -4.03 31.03
N ALA A 148 11.25 -4.83 30.77
CA ALA A 148 10.24 -4.50 29.77
C ALA A 148 9.47 -3.22 30.14
N ALA A 149 9.08 -3.06 31.41
CA ALA A 149 8.37 -1.87 31.88
C ALA A 149 9.23 -0.61 31.78
N ASP A 150 10.49 -0.69 32.22
CA ASP A 150 11.45 0.43 32.20
C ASP A 150 11.74 0.92 30.76
N ASN A 151 11.63 0.03 29.76
CA ASN A 151 11.90 0.34 28.35
C ASN A 151 10.65 0.49 27.47
N ASN A 152 9.44 0.27 28.00
CA ASN A 152 8.21 0.21 27.21
C ASN A 152 7.99 1.48 26.39
N GLU A 153 8.10 2.64 27.02
CA GLU A 153 7.89 3.93 26.34
C GLU A 153 8.90 4.15 25.22
N ALA A 154 10.19 3.91 25.49
CA ALA A 154 11.24 4.04 24.49
C ALA A 154 11.03 3.10 23.30
N PHE A 155 10.63 1.86 23.57
CA PHE A 155 10.36 0.86 22.53
C PHE A 155 9.15 1.25 21.67
N VAL A 156 8.03 1.61 22.30
CA VAL A 156 6.81 2.03 21.59
C VAL A 156 7.07 3.27 20.74
N ASN A 157 7.81 4.25 21.26
CA ASN A 157 8.16 5.46 20.51
C ASN A 157 9.06 5.14 19.31
N ALA A 158 10.14 4.36 19.50
CA ALA A 158 11.04 3.98 18.43
C ALA A 158 10.33 3.15 17.34
N LEU A 159 9.47 2.20 17.73
CA LEU A 159 8.69 1.42 16.78
C LEU A 159 7.66 2.29 16.05
N THR A 160 7.07 3.29 16.72
CA THR A 160 6.17 4.25 16.07
C THR A 160 6.89 5.07 14.99
N GLU A 161 8.14 5.50 15.23
CA GLU A 161 8.95 6.19 14.21
C GLU A 161 9.20 5.29 13.00
N VAL A 162 9.47 3.99 13.21
CA VAL A 162 9.61 3.01 12.12
C VAL A 162 8.31 2.87 11.34
N VAL A 163 7.16 2.79 12.02
CA VAL A 163 5.84 2.70 11.36
C VAL A 163 5.54 3.93 10.51
N GLN A 164 5.88 5.13 11.00
CA GLN A 164 5.70 6.36 10.23
C GLN A 164 6.59 6.39 8.98
N ALA A 165 7.85 5.94 9.11
CA ALA A 165 8.78 5.88 7.99
C ALA A 165 8.40 4.78 6.98
N GLU A 166 7.92 3.61 7.43
CA GLU A 166 7.34 2.56 6.59
C GLU A 166 6.17 3.13 5.77
N ALA A 167 5.24 3.84 6.40
CA ALA A 167 4.09 4.44 5.72
C ALA A 167 4.54 5.48 4.66
N ALA A 168 5.48 6.36 5.00
CA ALA A 168 6.04 7.34 4.07
C ALA A 168 6.74 6.66 2.87
N PHE A 169 7.48 5.59 3.12
CA PHE A 169 8.13 4.80 2.08
C PHE A 169 7.11 4.19 1.11
N LEU A 170 6.08 3.52 1.63
CA LEU A 170 5.04 2.91 0.80
C LEU A 170 4.24 3.95 -0.01
N GLN A 171 3.92 5.10 0.60
CA GLN A 171 3.30 6.24 -0.08
C GLN A 171 4.20 6.79 -1.20
N GLY A 172 5.51 6.85 -0.96
CA GLY A 172 6.50 7.24 -1.96
C GLY A 172 6.43 6.35 -3.21
N ILE A 173 6.36 5.03 -3.02
CA ILE A 173 6.25 4.11 -4.17
C ILE A 173 4.91 4.31 -4.89
N GLN A 174 3.80 4.47 -4.17
CA GLN A 174 2.49 4.74 -4.78
C GLN A 174 2.51 6.03 -5.62
N LYS A 175 3.12 7.10 -5.11
CA LYS A 175 3.22 8.37 -5.83
C LYS A 175 4.09 8.24 -7.08
N GLN A 176 5.22 7.53 -6.98
CA GLN A 176 6.07 7.28 -8.15
C GLN A 176 5.34 6.42 -9.20
N ASP A 177 4.58 5.41 -8.79
CA ASP A 177 3.75 4.59 -9.66
C ASP A 177 2.70 5.44 -10.40
N GLU A 178 2.05 6.37 -9.70
CA GLU A 178 1.08 7.30 -10.28
C GLU A 178 1.74 8.25 -11.30
N ILE A 179 2.93 8.77 -11.01
CA ILE A 179 3.71 9.59 -11.96
C ILE A 179 4.03 8.78 -13.22
N ASN A 180 4.44 7.52 -13.06
CA ASN A 180 4.81 6.65 -14.17
C ASN A 180 3.60 6.35 -15.07
N ILE A 181 2.44 5.98 -14.49
CA ILE A 181 1.23 5.69 -15.26
C ILE A 181 0.65 6.95 -15.90
N GLN A 182 0.67 8.10 -15.22
CA GLN A 182 0.28 9.39 -15.79
C GLN A 182 1.14 9.74 -17.02
N THR A 183 2.47 9.64 -16.88
CA THR A 183 3.40 9.89 -17.99
C THR A 183 3.13 8.96 -19.17
N SER A 184 2.79 7.70 -18.91
CA SER A 184 2.49 6.71 -19.95
C SER A 184 1.16 7.01 -20.63
N PHE A 185 0.14 7.38 -19.85
CA PHE A 185 -1.17 7.77 -20.33
C PHE A 185 -1.11 9.02 -21.23
N ASP A 186 -0.33 10.02 -20.84
CA ASP A 186 -0.15 11.26 -21.59
C ASP A 186 0.59 11.07 -22.93
N LYS A 187 1.50 10.08 -22.97
CA LYS A 187 2.24 9.70 -24.19
C LYS A 187 1.46 8.78 -25.11
N ALA A 188 0.50 8.03 -24.59
CA ALA A 188 -0.25 7.06 -25.37
C ALA A 188 -1.11 7.77 -26.45
N PRO A 189 -1.17 7.24 -27.69
CA PRO A 189 -2.01 7.83 -28.73
C PRO A 189 -3.47 7.93 -28.28
N LYS A 190 -4.06 9.12 -28.37
CA LYS A 190 -5.48 9.32 -28.03
C LYS A 190 -6.36 8.36 -28.83
N ASP A 191 -7.46 7.95 -28.21
CA ASP A 191 -8.42 7.00 -28.78
C ASP A 191 -7.86 5.59 -29.11
N SER A 192 -6.67 5.25 -28.62
CA SER A 192 -6.10 3.91 -28.71
C SER A 192 -6.54 3.02 -27.54
N MET A 193 -6.48 1.70 -27.77
CA MET A 193 -6.75 0.71 -26.72
C MET A 193 -5.81 0.91 -25.52
N GLU A 194 -4.53 1.21 -25.75
CA GLU A 194 -3.55 1.43 -24.68
C GLU A 194 -3.84 2.72 -23.90
N HIS A 195 -4.24 3.80 -24.56
CA HIS A 195 -4.65 5.03 -23.88
C HIS A 195 -5.82 4.79 -22.92
N TYR A 196 -6.85 4.06 -23.38
CA TYR A 196 -7.98 3.70 -22.52
C TYR A 196 -7.58 2.74 -21.39
N ARG A 197 -6.68 1.78 -21.65
CA ARG A 197 -6.16 0.87 -20.63
C ARG A 197 -5.39 1.61 -19.53
N LEU A 198 -4.46 2.47 -19.92
CA LEU A 198 -3.67 3.29 -19.00
C LEU A 198 -4.55 4.26 -18.22
N GLY A 199 -5.53 4.89 -18.88
CA GLY A 199 -6.50 5.76 -18.23
C GLY A 199 -7.36 5.02 -17.20
N ALA A 200 -7.81 3.80 -17.52
CA ALA A 200 -8.55 2.98 -16.57
C ALA A 200 -7.74 2.69 -15.31
N VAL A 201 -6.45 2.37 -15.44
CA VAL A 201 -5.54 2.18 -14.29
C VAL A 201 -5.35 3.47 -13.49
N LEU A 202 -4.98 4.56 -14.17
CA LEU A 202 -4.69 5.86 -13.58
C LEU A 202 -5.87 6.38 -12.74
N PHE A 203 -7.06 6.48 -13.34
CA PHE A 203 -8.22 7.04 -12.64
C PHE A 203 -8.73 6.11 -11.54
N SER A 204 -8.57 4.80 -11.69
CA SER A 204 -8.88 3.86 -10.61
C SER A 204 -7.95 4.04 -9.40
N LYS A 205 -6.64 4.25 -9.63
CA LYS A 205 -5.68 4.59 -8.56
C LYS A 205 -6.05 5.90 -7.89
N GLN A 206 -6.37 6.91 -8.68
CA GLN A 206 -6.81 8.20 -8.18
C GLN A 206 -8.12 8.13 -7.38
N ALA A 207 -9.03 7.21 -7.72
CA ALA A 207 -10.20 6.94 -6.92
C ALA A 207 -9.80 6.26 -5.59
N MET A 208 -8.94 5.24 -5.62
CA MET A 208 -8.44 4.60 -4.40
C MET A 208 -7.75 5.60 -3.45
N ASN A 209 -6.99 6.57 -3.97
CA ASN A 209 -6.33 7.59 -3.15
C ASN A 209 -7.31 8.58 -2.50
N LYS A 210 -8.54 8.69 -3.03
CA LYS A 210 -9.57 9.63 -2.54
C LYS A 210 -10.60 8.97 -1.63
N VAL A 211 -10.73 7.64 -1.65
CA VAL A 211 -11.76 6.93 -0.88
C VAL A 211 -11.56 7.05 0.63
N ASP A 212 -10.31 7.18 1.08
CA ASP A 212 -9.98 7.32 2.51
C ASP A 212 -10.69 8.52 3.14
N ALA A 213 -10.84 9.63 2.40
CA ALA A 213 -11.56 10.79 2.88
C ALA A 213 -13.03 10.48 3.20
N ILE A 214 -13.69 9.60 2.44
CA ILE A 214 -15.06 9.15 2.71
C ILE A 214 -15.10 8.40 4.04
N PHE A 215 -14.17 7.47 4.25
CA PHE A 215 -14.14 6.65 5.45
C PHE A 215 -13.75 7.44 6.71
N GLU A 216 -12.74 8.29 6.61
CA GLU A 216 -12.27 9.14 7.71
C GLU A 216 -13.32 10.16 8.14
N GLN A 217 -14.05 10.72 7.18
CA GLN A 217 -15.12 11.70 7.42
C GLN A 217 -16.50 11.04 7.55
N GLN A 218 -16.56 9.72 7.74
CA GLN A 218 -17.79 8.98 8.01
C GLN A 218 -18.91 9.22 6.98
N GLY A 219 -18.53 9.38 5.71
CA GLY A 219 -19.47 9.62 4.61
C GLY A 219 -19.97 11.06 4.52
N ALA A 220 -19.27 12.04 5.10
CA ALA A 220 -19.62 13.46 4.95
C ALA A 220 -19.80 13.81 3.47
N LYS A 221 -20.87 14.56 3.14
CA LYS A 221 -21.25 14.85 1.74
C LYS A 221 -20.10 15.43 0.91
N GLU A 222 -19.25 16.25 1.53
CA GLU A 222 -18.13 16.92 0.85
C GLU A 222 -16.97 15.97 0.50
N SER A 223 -16.90 14.80 1.14
CA SER A 223 -15.87 13.78 0.88
C SER A 223 -16.18 12.91 -0.33
N ILE A 224 -17.44 12.89 -0.80
CA ILE A 224 -17.93 12.01 -1.87
C ILE A 224 -17.49 12.49 -3.27
N PRO A 225 -17.65 13.77 -3.66
CA PRO A 225 -17.42 14.20 -5.04
C PRO A 225 -16.02 13.89 -5.60
N PRO A 226 -14.91 14.10 -4.86
CA PRO A 226 -13.59 13.82 -5.40
C PRO A 226 -13.39 12.34 -5.77
N PHE A 227 -13.88 11.42 -4.93
CA PHE A 227 -13.85 9.98 -5.20
C PHE A 227 -14.72 9.63 -6.41
N GLN A 228 -15.95 10.16 -6.44
CA GLN A 228 -16.90 9.91 -7.52
C GLN A 228 -16.36 10.39 -8.87
N GLU A 229 -15.74 11.57 -8.94
CA GLU A 229 -15.17 12.11 -10.18
C GLU A 229 -14.11 11.17 -10.76
N SER A 230 -13.17 10.70 -9.94
CA SER A 230 -12.15 9.74 -10.40
C SER A 230 -12.75 8.38 -10.78
N LEU A 231 -13.79 7.92 -10.07
CA LEU A 231 -14.49 6.69 -10.41
C LEU A 231 -15.22 6.80 -11.75
N ASP A 232 -15.83 7.93 -12.04
CA ASP A 232 -16.53 8.20 -13.29
C ASP A 232 -15.55 8.33 -14.47
N GLN A 233 -14.38 8.97 -14.25
CA GLN A 233 -13.29 8.98 -15.24
C GLN A 233 -12.77 7.57 -15.54
N ALA A 234 -12.59 6.73 -14.50
CA ALA A 234 -12.22 5.33 -14.68
C ALA A 234 -13.28 4.57 -15.48
N ALA A 235 -14.56 4.78 -15.16
CA ALA A 235 -15.68 4.15 -15.87
C ALA A 235 -15.72 4.53 -17.36
N ALA A 236 -15.47 5.81 -17.68
CA ALA A 236 -15.38 6.28 -19.06
C ALA A 236 -14.24 5.60 -19.83
N MET A 237 -13.04 5.50 -19.23
CA MET A 237 -11.90 4.82 -19.83
C MET A 237 -12.16 3.32 -20.04
N ILE A 238 -12.75 2.65 -19.06
CA ILE A 238 -13.15 1.23 -19.15
C ILE A 238 -14.16 1.02 -20.28
N SER A 239 -15.19 1.86 -20.39
CA SER A 239 -16.21 1.75 -21.43
C SER A 239 -15.62 1.95 -22.83
N ASN A 240 -14.72 2.93 -22.99
CA ASN A 240 -14.10 3.19 -24.28
C ASN A 240 -13.08 2.11 -24.64
N TRP A 241 -12.37 1.55 -23.66
CA TRP A 241 -11.52 0.38 -23.86
C TRP A 241 -12.33 -0.81 -24.40
N ASP A 242 -13.46 -1.14 -23.77
CA ASP A 242 -14.33 -2.25 -24.21
C ASP A 242 -14.86 -2.04 -25.63
N LYS A 243 -15.32 -0.82 -25.94
CA LYS A 243 -15.75 -0.46 -27.30
C LYS A 243 -14.62 -0.68 -28.31
N LYS A 244 -13.42 -0.17 -28.02
CA LYS A 244 -12.26 -0.29 -28.90
C LYS A 244 -11.83 -1.74 -29.08
N PHE A 245 -11.79 -2.50 -27.99
CA PHE A 245 -11.46 -3.93 -28.00
C PHE A 245 -12.43 -4.73 -28.87
N LYS A 246 -13.73 -4.40 -28.83
CA LYS A 246 -14.77 -5.05 -29.64
C LYS A 246 -14.69 -4.76 -31.14
N GLU A 247 -13.98 -3.72 -31.56
CA GLU A 247 -13.68 -3.47 -32.98
C GLU A 247 -12.80 -4.60 -33.56
N GLU A 248 -11.88 -5.13 -32.76
CA GLU A 248 -10.95 -6.21 -33.15
C GLU A 248 -11.48 -7.60 -32.74
N THR A 249 -12.16 -7.68 -31.60
CA THR A 249 -12.65 -8.93 -30.99
C THR A 249 -14.13 -8.79 -30.61
N PRO A 250 -15.09 -9.11 -31.51
CA PRO A 250 -16.51 -8.80 -31.32
C PRO A 250 -17.14 -9.35 -30.03
N GLN A 251 -16.64 -10.49 -29.52
CA GLN A 251 -17.06 -11.09 -28.26
C GLN A 251 -16.56 -10.33 -27.00
N GLY A 252 -15.69 -9.34 -27.17
CA GLY A 252 -15.05 -8.59 -26.09
C GLY A 252 -14.11 -9.45 -25.25
N CYS A 253 -13.84 -8.98 -24.03
CA CYS A 253 -13.06 -9.72 -23.03
C CYS A 253 -13.83 -9.85 -21.71
N PRO A 254 -14.79 -10.81 -21.61
CA PRO A 254 -15.72 -10.88 -20.48
C PRO A 254 -15.04 -11.00 -19.12
N ARG A 255 -13.91 -11.71 -19.05
CA ARG A 255 -13.14 -11.88 -17.81
C ARG A 255 -12.54 -10.57 -17.30
N ILE A 256 -11.95 -9.76 -18.17
CA ILE A 256 -11.40 -8.44 -17.80
C ILE A 256 -12.55 -7.49 -17.44
N MET A 257 -13.58 -7.43 -18.28
CA MET A 257 -14.75 -6.57 -18.05
C MET A 257 -15.47 -6.90 -16.74
N SER A 258 -15.56 -8.18 -16.38
CA SER A 258 -16.10 -8.59 -15.08
C SER A 258 -15.32 -7.97 -13.91
N LYS A 259 -13.97 -7.93 -13.96
CA LYS A 259 -13.16 -7.36 -12.87
C LYS A 259 -13.20 -5.84 -12.82
N MET A 260 -13.21 -5.19 -13.97
CA MET A 260 -13.45 -3.75 -14.06
C MET A 260 -14.83 -3.37 -13.50
N ASN A 261 -15.88 -4.09 -13.89
CA ASN A 261 -17.23 -3.83 -13.41
C ASN A 261 -17.39 -4.12 -11.91
N GLU A 262 -16.75 -5.17 -11.38
CA GLU A 262 -16.73 -5.44 -9.94
C GLU A 262 -16.12 -4.27 -9.15
N PHE A 263 -15.02 -3.68 -9.64
CA PHE A 263 -14.41 -2.48 -9.02
C PHE A 263 -15.36 -1.27 -9.08
N LEU A 264 -15.89 -0.94 -10.25
CA LEU A 264 -16.81 0.19 -10.41
C LEU A 264 -18.08 0.01 -9.58
N ALA A 265 -18.64 -1.20 -9.54
CA ALA A 265 -19.82 -1.50 -8.75
C ALA A 265 -19.56 -1.31 -7.25
N GLN A 266 -18.45 -1.85 -6.73
CA GLN A 266 -18.10 -1.64 -5.32
C GLN A 266 -17.83 -0.16 -5.01
N GLY A 267 -17.19 0.60 -5.90
CA GLY A 267 -17.00 2.04 -5.73
C GLY A 267 -18.34 2.79 -5.65
N ARG A 268 -19.30 2.45 -6.51
CA ARG A 268 -20.67 3.02 -6.45
C ARG A 268 -21.40 2.63 -5.17
N SER A 269 -21.22 1.41 -4.67
CA SER A 269 -21.74 0.99 -3.36
C SER A 269 -21.17 1.83 -2.23
N VAL A 270 -19.87 2.18 -2.25
CA VAL A 270 -19.27 3.08 -1.26
C VAL A 270 -19.96 4.45 -1.25
N ILE A 271 -20.20 5.03 -2.44
CA ILE A 271 -20.90 6.32 -2.58
C ILE A 271 -22.34 6.22 -2.03
N GLN A 272 -23.04 5.13 -2.37
CA GLN A 272 -24.39 4.88 -1.89
C GLN A 272 -24.42 4.77 -0.35
N HIS A 273 -23.58 3.90 0.22
CA HIS A 273 -23.50 3.69 1.66
C HIS A 273 -23.12 4.96 2.42
N ALA A 274 -22.17 5.75 1.90
CA ALA A 274 -21.83 7.06 2.44
C ALA A 274 -23.05 8.01 2.47
N SER A 275 -23.77 8.08 1.34
CA SER A 275 -24.94 8.95 1.18
C SER A 275 -26.12 8.54 2.08
N GLU A 276 -26.24 7.24 2.39
CA GLU A 276 -27.23 6.68 3.30
C GLU A 276 -26.85 6.86 4.79
N GLY A 277 -25.64 7.34 5.09
CA GLY A 277 -25.15 7.51 6.46
C GLY A 277 -24.64 6.20 7.09
N ASN A 278 -24.39 5.15 6.29
CA ASN A 278 -23.97 3.84 6.77
C ASN A 278 -22.57 3.83 7.39
N TYR A 279 -21.82 4.94 7.35
CA TYR A 279 -20.49 5.08 7.94
C TYR A 279 -20.48 5.88 9.26
N VAL A 280 -21.63 6.42 9.68
CA VAL A 280 -21.77 7.09 10.97
C VAL A 280 -21.80 6.02 12.09
N PRO A 281 -20.87 6.07 13.06
CA PRO A 281 -20.84 5.10 14.15
C PRO A 281 -22.14 5.04 14.95
N GLN A 282 -22.62 3.83 15.18
CA GLN A 282 -23.72 3.59 16.11
C GLN A 282 -23.15 3.37 17.51
N GLU A 283 -23.22 4.38 18.38
CA GLU A 283 -22.70 4.30 19.74
C GLU A 283 -23.29 3.10 20.51
N GLY A 284 -22.43 2.33 21.19
CA GLY A 284 -22.83 1.15 21.96
C GLY A 284 -23.22 -0.09 21.14
N SER A 285 -23.19 -0.02 19.80
CA SER A 285 -23.58 -1.14 18.95
C SER A 285 -22.47 -2.19 18.82
N ILE A 286 -22.68 -3.37 19.43
CA ILE A 286 -21.83 -4.56 19.22
C ILE A 286 -21.83 -4.96 17.74
N SER A 287 -22.96 -4.80 17.04
CA SER A 287 -23.06 -5.07 15.61
C SER A 287 -22.10 -4.21 14.80
N TRP A 288 -21.94 -2.93 15.15
CA TRP A 288 -20.98 -2.03 14.51
C TRP A 288 -19.52 -2.43 14.74
N GLN A 289 -19.21 -2.96 15.93
CA GLN A 289 -17.87 -3.43 16.27
C GLN A 289 -17.51 -4.71 15.51
N ILE A 290 -18.47 -5.63 15.36
CA ILE A 290 -18.28 -6.91 14.67
C ILE A 290 -18.32 -6.72 13.14
N ASN A 291 -19.29 -5.97 12.64
CA ASN A 291 -19.56 -5.74 11.22
C ASN A 291 -19.35 -4.26 10.88
N ASN A 292 -18.12 -3.78 11.01
CA ASN A 292 -17.77 -2.39 10.71
C ASN A 292 -17.88 -2.13 9.19
N PRO A 293 -18.85 -1.32 8.73
CA PRO A 293 -19.11 -1.12 7.30
C PRO A 293 -17.95 -0.41 6.59
N ILE A 294 -17.25 0.52 7.25
CA ILE A 294 -16.03 1.14 6.71
C ILE A 294 -14.97 0.07 6.44
N LYS A 295 -14.71 -0.80 7.41
CA LYS A 295 -13.69 -1.86 7.24
C LYS A 295 -14.06 -2.83 6.13
N ASN A 296 -15.34 -3.21 6.06
CA ASN A 296 -15.85 -4.13 5.06
C ASN A 296 -15.74 -3.55 3.65
N ASP A 297 -16.20 -2.32 3.45
CA ASP A 297 -16.17 -1.66 2.14
C ASP A 297 -14.75 -1.31 1.71
N ALA A 298 -13.90 -0.81 2.60
CA ALA A 298 -12.49 -0.56 2.28
C ALA A 298 -11.77 -1.84 1.85
N SER A 299 -11.99 -2.94 2.58
CA SER A 299 -11.40 -4.25 2.24
C SER A 299 -11.94 -4.80 0.92
N SER A 300 -13.26 -4.70 0.70
CA SER A 300 -13.91 -5.16 -0.53
C SER A 300 -13.43 -4.37 -1.74
N LEU A 301 -13.42 -3.03 -1.65
CA LEU A 301 -12.97 -2.15 -2.71
C LEU A 301 -11.52 -2.41 -3.08
N GLN A 302 -10.63 -2.54 -2.08
CA GLN A 302 -9.23 -2.88 -2.30
C GLN A 302 -9.07 -4.23 -3.02
N LEU A 303 -9.84 -5.25 -2.62
CA LEU A 303 -9.82 -6.56 -3.26
C LEU A 303 -10.23 -6.46 -4.74
N LYS A 304 -11.29 -5.71 -5.03
CA LYS A 304 -11.78 -5.52 -6.41
C LYS A 304 -10.81 -4.72 -7.27
N PHE A 305 -10.21 -3.67 -6.71
CA PHE A 305 -9.15 -2.91 -7.34
C PHE A 305 -7.96 -3.82 -7.71
N ASN A 306 -7.45 -4.60 -6.75
CA ASN A 306 -6.35 -5.53 -6.98
C ASN A 306 -6.68 -6.58 -8.07
N ALA A 307 -7.91 -7.11 -8.06
CA ALA A 307 -8.37 -8.06 -9.07
C ALA A 307 -8.44 -7.45 -10.48
N MET A 308 -8.88 -6.18 -10.58
CA MET A 308 -8.87 -5.43 -11.84
C MET A 308 -7.46 -5.20 -12.35
N ILE A 309 -6.54 -4.71 -11.51
CA ILE A 309 -5.13 -4.51 -11.87
C ILE A 309 -4.49 -5.84 -12.32
N GLY A 310 -4.73 -6.93 -11.58
CA GLY A 310 -4.25 -8.26 -11.95
C GLY A 310 -4.78 -8.74 -13.30
N ALA A 311 -6.06 -8.50 -13.61
CA ALA A 311 -6.65 -8.83 -14.89
C ALA A 311 -6.08 -8.02 -16.06
N LEU A 312 -5.73 -6.75 -15.80
CA LEU A 312 -5.12 -5.84 -16.78
C LEU A 312 -3.64 -6.14 -17.05
N ASN A 313 -2.91 -6.61 -16.03
CA ASN A 313 -1.50 -6.99 -16.16
C ASN A 313 -1.31 -8.37 -16.82
N TYR A 314 -2.27 -9.28 -16.64
CA TYR A 314 -2.25 -10.63 -17.21
C TYR A 314 -3.53 -10.90 -18.00
N PRO A 315 -3.69 -10.25 -19.16
CA PRO A 315 -4.92 -10.33 -19.93
C PRO A 315 -5.17 -11.77 -20.37
N ARG A 316 -6.28 -12.34 -19.91
CA ARG A 316 -6.91 -13.51 -20.53
C ARG A 316 -8.38 -13.21 -20.72
N CYS A 317 -8.80 -13.28 -21.97
CA CYS A 317 -10.20 -13.40 -22.36
C CYS A 317 -10.53 -14.90 -22.39
#